data_AF-Q9XSF9-F1
#
_entry.id   AF-Q9XSF9-F1
#
_cell.length_a   1.000
_cell.length_b   1.000
_cell.length_c   1.000
_cell.angle_alpha   90.00
_cell.angle_beta   90.00
_cell.angle_gamma   90.00
#
_symmetry.space_group_name_H-M   'P 1'
#
loop_
_entity.id
_entity.type
_entity.pdbx_description
1 polymer ?
#
loop_
_entity_poly.entity_id
_entity_poly.type
_entity_poly.pdbx_seq_one_letter_code
_entity_poly.pdbx_strand_id
1 'polypeptide(L)'
;FPPGPNYGGDAHFDGDETWTSSSKGYNLFLVAAHEFGHSLGLDHSKDPGALMFPIYTYSGKSQFMLPDEDVQGTQSLYGPGDEDPYSKHPKTPDKCDPSLSLDAITSLRGETLIFKDRFFWRLHPQQVEAELFLTKSFWPEL
;
A
#
# COMPACT_ATOMS: atom_id res chain seq x y z
N PHE A 1 9.45 10.55 11.71
CA PHE A 1 10.40 11.65 11.40
C PHE A 1 11.54 11.11 10.55
N PRO A 2 12.15 11.86 9.62
CA PRO A 2 13.28 11.38 8.82
C PRO A 2 14.53 11.09 9.70
N PRO A 3 15.51 10.31 9.21
CA PRO A 3 16.73 10.00 9.95
C PRO A 3 17.51 11.25 10.38
N GLY A 4 18.04 11.25 11.60
CA GLY A 4 18.84 12.37 12.12
C GLY A 4 19.12 12.29 13.62
N PRO A 5 19.89 13.22 14.20
CA PRO A 5 20.13 13.28 15.63
C PRO A 5 18.89 13.75 16.40
N ASN A 6 18.87 13.50 17.72
CA ASN A 6 17.79 13.88 18.64
C ASN A 6 16.45 13.21 18.26
N TYR A 7 15.54 13.98 17.67
CA TYR A 7 14.21 13.51 17.25
C TYR A 7 14.22 12.79 15.89
N GLY A 8 15.38 12.70 15.22
CA GLY A 8 15.47 12.04 13.93
C GLY A 8 15.23 10.53 14.08
N GLY A 9 14.33 10.00 13.25
CA GLY A 9 13.88 8.62 13.33
C GLY A 9 12.76 8.35 14.35
N ASP A 10 12.34 9.33 15.15
CA ASP A 10 11.23 9.13 16.08
C ASP A 10 9.92 8.82 15.33
N ALA A 11 9.07 8.02 15.96
CA ALA A 11 7.71 7.72 15.50
C ALA A 11 6.74 7.96 16.67
N HIS A 12 5.72 8.77 16.44
CA HIS A 12 4.69 9.08 17.44
C HIS A 12 3.35 8.55 16.94
N PHE A 13 2.63 7.87 17.81
CA PHE A 13 1.33 7.29 17.52
C PHE A 13 0.29 8.05 18.34
N ASP A 14 -0.81 8.46 17.69
CA ASP A 14 -1.89 9.19 18.35
C ASP A 14 -2.54 8.33 19.45
N GLY A 15 -2.59 8.86 20.68
CA GLY A 15 -3.14 8.18 21.85
C GLY A 15 -4.66 8.10 21.85
N ASP A 16 -5.35 8.90 21.03
CA ASP A 16 -6.80 8.88 20.89
C ASP A 16 -7.29 7.72 20.00
N GLU A 17 -6.38 7.09 19.23
CA GLU A 17 -6.72 5.99 18.34
C GLU A 17 -6.88 4.65 19.06
N THR A 18 -7.84 3.86 18.60
CA THR A 18 -8.01 2.47 19.09
C THR A 18 -7.04 1.54 18.35
N TRP A 19 -5.84 1.40 18.90
CA TRP A 19 -4.80 0.50 18.39
C TRP A 19 -5.17 -0.97 18.57
N THR A 20 -5.11 -1.75 17.49
CA THR A 20 -5.36 -3.20 17.53
C THR A 20 -4.38 -4.00 16.70
N SER A 21 -4.44 -5.33 16.85
CA SER A 21 -3.77 -6.30 15.97
C SER A 21 -4.74 -6.96 14.97
N SER A 22 -5.94 -6.41 14.83
CA SER A 22 -7.05 -6.96 14.03
C SER A 22 -7.45 -6.00 12.90
N SER A 23 -8.60 -6.27 12.27
CA SER A 23 -9.24 -5.36 11.32
C SER A 23 -10.07 -4.24 11.98
N LYS A 24 -10.23 -4.27 13.31
CA LYS A 24 -10.95 -3.23 14.06
C LYS A 24 -10.03 -2.06 14.37
N GLY A 25 -10.54 -0.83 14.33
CA GLY A 25 -9.73 0.36 14.61
C GLY A 25 -8.52 0.43 13.68
N TYR A 26 -7.37 0.85 14.21
CA TYR A 26 -6.12 0.95 13.45
C TYR A 26 -5.20 -0.21 13.81
N ASN A 27 -4.75 -0.93 12.78
CA ASN A 27 -3.78 -1.99 12.97
C ASN A 27 -2.39 -1.39 13.27
N LEU A 28 -1.93 -1.50 14.52
CA LEU A 28 -0.68 -0.87 14.96
C LEU A 28 0.53 -1.38 14.19
N PHE A 29 0.55 -2.65 13.80
CA PHE A 29 1.65 -3.20 13.00
C PHE A 29 1.74 -2.51 11.63
N LEU A 30 0.62 -2.31 10.93
CA LEU A 30 0.62 -1.65 9.62
C LEU A 30 1.04 -0.19 9.72
N VAL A 31 0.51 0.54 10.70
CA VAL A 31 0.86 1.95 10.90
C VAL A 31 2.33 2.08 11.32
N ALA A 32 2.80 1.27 12.27
CA ALA A 32 4.20 1.30 12.68
C ALA A 32 5.15 0.94 11.53
N ALA A 33 4.79 0.00 10.67
CA ALA A 33 5.61 -0.34 9.51
C ALA A 33 5.75 0.87 8.55
N HIS A 34 4.68 1.64 8.33
CA HIS A 34 4.72 2.89 7.55
C HIS A 34 5.60 3.95 8.24
N GLU A 35 5.38 4.21 9.52
CA GLU A 35 6.15 5.22 10.26
C GLU A 35 7.64 4.87 10.31
N PHE A 36 7.99 3.59 10.44
CA PHE A 36 9.38 3.15 10.39
C PHE A 36 10.00 3.30 8.99
N GLY A 37 9.21 3.25 7.92
CA GLY A 37 9.68 3.64 6.59
C GLY A 37 10.15 5.09 6.57
N HIS A 38 9.40 6.01 7.17
CA HIS A 38 9.85 7.40 7.37
C HIS A 38 11.09 7.50 8.25
N SER A 39 11.14 6.74 9.36
CA SER A 39 12.32 6.70 10.23
C SER A 39 13.57 6.19 9.52
N LEU A 40 13.41 5.38 8.47
CA LEU A 40 14.46 4.89 7.57
C LEU A 40 14.69 5.81 6.35
N GLY A 41 13.98 6.94 6.25
CA GLY A 41 14.22 7.95 5.22
C GLY A 41 13.42 7.80 3.94
N LEU A 42 12.41 6.93 3.91
CA LEU A 42 11.42 6.92 2.83
C LEU A 42 10.44 8.09 2.98
N ASP A 43 10.12 8.75 1.88
CA ASP A 43 9.00 9.69 1.80
C ASP A 43 7.74 8.95 1.35
N HIS A 44 6.59 9.63 1.35
CA HIS A 44 5.35 9.07 0.85
C HIS A 44 5.45 8.67 -0.62
N SER A 45 4.89 7.50 -0.92
CA SER A 45 4.73 6.99 -2.27
C SER A 45 3.47 7.56 -2.95
N LYS A 46 3.52 7.66 -4.27
CA LYS A 46 2.32 7.89 -5.10
C LYS A 46 1.63 6.61 -5.52
N ASP A 47 2.27 5.46 -5.28
CA ASP A 47 1.71 4.14 -5.59
C ASP A 47 0.65 3.77 -4.53
N PRO A 48 -0.64 3.63 -4.90
CA PRO A 48 -1.70 3.25 -3.97
C PRO A 48 -1.52 1.86 -3.33
N GLY A 49 -0.64 1.03 -3.88
CA GLY A 49 -0.30 -0.29 -3.37
C GLY A 49 0.89 -0.32 -2.41
N ALA A 50 1.65 0.78 -2.29
CA ALA A 50 2.80 0.87 -1.40
C ALA A 50 2.37 0.96 0.07
N LEU A 51 3.21 0.43 0.97
CA LEU A 51 3.08 0.66 2.40
C LEU A 51 3.25 2.15 2.70
N MET A 52 4.18 2.83 2.02
CA MET A 52 4.43 4.26 2.16
C MET A 52 3.37 5.17 1.50
N PHE A 53 2.25 4.63 1.01
CA PHE A 53 1.13 5.47 0.57
C PHE A 53 0.52 6.22 1.77
N PRO A 54 0.21 7.53 1.66
CA PRO A 54 -0.15 8.37 2.81
C PRO A 54 -1.53 8.08 3.42
N ILE A 55 -2.34 7.20 2.84
CA ILE A 55 -3.68 6.88 3.32
C ILE A 55 -3.73 5.45 3.82
N TYR A 56 -4.06 5.28 5.11
CA TYR A 56 -4.21 3.97 5.74
C TYR A 56 -5.21 3.08 5.00
N THR A 57 -4.79 1.87 4.66
CA THR A 57 -5.68 0.79 4.21
C THR A 57 -5.32 -0.50 4.92
N TYR A 58 -6.31 -1.15 5.53
CA TYR A 58 -6.11 -2.47 6.12
C TYR A 58 -5.93 -3.52 5.02
N SER A 59 -4.76 -4.17 4.98
CA SER A 59 -4.37 -5.11 3.93
C SER A 59 -4.89 -6.55 4.14
N GLY A 60 -5.59 -6.82 5.25
CA GLY A 60 -6.24 -8.10 5.51
C GLY A 60 -5.58 -8.92 6.63
N LYS A 61 -6.07 -10.16 6.80
CA LYS A 61 -5.61 -11.10 7.84
C LYS A 61 -4.48 -12.03 7.36
N SER A 62 -4.17 -12.01 6.06
CA SER A 62 -3.07 -12.78 5.50
C SER A 62 -1.73 -12.25 6.00
N GLN A 63 -0.69 -13.06 5.86
CA GLN A 63 0.67 -12.62 6.12
C GLN A 63 0.99 -11.34 5.31
N PHE A 64 1.51 -10.32 6.00
CA PHE A 64 1.95 -9.10 5.36
C PHE A 64 3.15 -9.37 4.44
N MET A 65 3.10 -8.81 3.23
CA MET A 65 4.21 -8.80 2.29
C MET A 65 4.51 -7.34 1.95
N LEU A 66 5.78 -6.95 2.06
CA LEU A 66 6.21 -5.61 1.69
C LEU A 66 6.04 -5.42 0.17
N PRO A 67 5.31 -4.39 -0.29
CA PRO A 67 5.16 -4.11 -1.70
C PRO A 67 6.49 -3.80 -2.40
N ASP A 68 6.55 -4.08 -3.70
CA ASP A 68 7.76 -3.97 -4.52
C ASP A 68 8.35 -2.54 -4.52
N GLU A 69 7.49 -1.52 -4.50
CA GLU A 69 7.93 -0.12 -4.48
C GLU A 69 8.65 0.26 -3.17
N ASP A 70 8.16 -0.23 -2.02
CA ASP A 70 8.80 0.03 -0.72
C ASP A 70 10.13 -0.74 -0.58
N VAL A 71 10.22 -1.94 -1.17
CA VAL A 71 11.47 -2.72 -1.25
C VAL A 71 12.51 -1.96 -2.06
N GLN A 72 12.14 -1.51 -3.26
CA GLN A 72 13.03 -0.72 -4.11
C GLN A 72 13.44 0.59 -3.43
N GLY A 73 12.51 1.27 -2.76
CA GLY A 73 12.77 2.47 -1.98
C GLY A 73 13.84 2.24 -0.91
N THR A 74 13.63 1.26 -0.02
CA THR A 74 14.59 0.93 1.05
C THR A 74 15.94 0.50 0.48
N GLN A 75 15.95 -0.38 -0.51
CA GLN A 75 17.18 -0.90 -1.10
C GLN A 75 17.95 0.18 -1.89
N SER A 76 17.28 1.23 -2.38
CA SER A 76 17.98 2.37 -3.00
C SER A 76 18.82 3.17 -2.00
N LEU A 77 18.43 3.16 -0.72
CA LEU A 77 19.13 3.85 0.37
C LEU A 77 20.22 2.97 1.01
N TYR A 78 19.94 1.68 1.19
CA TYR A 78 20.75 0.79 2.03
C TYR A 78 21.34 -0.43 1.30
N GLY A 79 20.94 -0.68 0.06
CA GLY A 79 21.23 -1.92 -0.67
C GLY A 79 20.35 -3.09 -0.24
N PRO A 80 20.42 -4.23 -0.97
CA PRO A 80 19.74 -5.46 -0.57
C PRO A 80 20.43 -6.13 0.62
N GLY A 81 19.67 -6.91 1.39
CA GLY A 81 20.23 -7.84 2.38
C GLY A 81 20.81 -9.10 1.73
N ASP A 82 21.47 -9.94 2.54
CA ASP A 82 22.09 -11.18 2.06
C ASP A 82 21.07 -12.18 1.49
N GLU A 83 19.94 -12.35 2.19
CA GLU A 83 18.84 -13.21 1.76
C GLU A 83 17.50 -12.56 2.12
N ASP A 84 16.50 -12.72 1.25
CA ASP A 84 15.12 -12.34 1.54
C ASP A 84 14.31 -13.59 1.92
N PRO A 85 13.90 -13.73 3.20
CA PRO A 85 13.09 -14.85 3.64
C PRO A 85 11.68 -14.87 3.01
N TYR A 86 11.23 -13.75 2.43
CA TYR A 86 9.92 -13.59 1.81
C TYR A 86 10.02 -12.92 0.43
N SER A 87 10.57 -13.65 -0.54
CA SER A 87 10.83 -13.18 -1.92
C SER A 87 9.63 -12.74 -2.78
N LYS A 88 8.43 -12.70 -2.20
CA LYS A 88 7.21 -12.25 -2.88
C LYS A 88 6.88 -10.82 -2.45
N HIS A 89 7.09 -9.88 -3.37
CA HIS A 89 6.70 -8.49 -3.21
C HIS A 89 5.59 -8.14 -4.19
N PRO A 90 4.36 -7.86 -3.72
CA PRO A 90 3.27 -7.48 -4.60
C PRO A 90 3.60 -6.19 -5.35
N LYS A 91 3.48 -6.22 -6.67
CA LYS A 91 3.62 -5.05 -7.53
C LYS A 91 2.27 -4.47 -7.88
N THR A 92 2.18 -3.15 -7.93
CA THR A 92 0.98 -2.46 -8.40
C THR A 92 0.87 -2.61 -9.92
N PRO A 93 -0.29 -3.00 -10.46
CA PRO A 93 -0.44 -3.24 -11.88
C PRO A 93 -0.38 -1.92 -12.67
N ASP A 94 0.44 -1.89 -13.73
CA ASP A 94 0.48 -0.77 -14.66
C ASP A 94 -0.63 -0.92 -15.71
N LYS A 95 -1.52 0.08 -15.76
CA LYS A 95 -2.66 0.13 -16.68
C LYS A 95 -2.26 0.15 -18.17
N CYS A 96 -1.03 0.56 -18.48
CA CYS A 96 -0.51 0.66 -19.85
C CYS A 96 0.43 -0.49 -20.22
N ASP A 97 0.64 -1.47 -19.32
CA ASP A 97 1.46 -2.63 -19.61
C ASP A 97 0.81 -3.48 -20.73
N PRO A 98 1.50 -3.72 -21.87
CA PRO A 98 0.93 -4.50 -22.98
C PRO A 98 0.66 -5.97 -22.63
N SER A 99 1.25 -6.47 -21.55
CA SER A 99 1.04 -7.82 -21.03
C SER A 99 -0.01 -7.90 -19.91
N LEU A 100 -0.65 -6.77 -19.57
CA LEU A 100 -1.68 -6.72 -18.54
C LEU A 100 -2.84 -7.69 -18.87
N SER A 101 -3.12 -8.58 -17.93
CA SER A 101 -4.32 -9.40 -17.91
C SER A 101 -5.27 -8.91 -16.82
N LEU A 102 -6.56 -9.14 -17.01
CA LEU A 102 -7.62 -8.68 -16.11
C LEU A 102 -8.27 -9.89 -15.42
N ASP A 103 -8.65 -9.72 -14.16
CA ASP A 103 -9.24 -10.80 -13.38
C ASP A 103 -10.78 -10.78 -13.45
N ALA A 104 -11.37 -9.58 -13.41
CA ALA A 104 -12.81 -9.36 -13.60
C ALA A 104 -13.12 -7.93 -14.07
N ILE A 105 -14.29 -7.74 -14.70
CA ILE A 105 -14.82 -6.42 -15.08
C ILE A 105 -16.31 -6.39 -14.78
N THR A 106 -16.81 -5.29 -14.21
CA THR A 106 -18.24 -5.08 -14.02
C THR A 106 -18.61 -3.60 -14.10
N SER A 107 -19.92 -3.33 -14.18
CA SER A 107 -20.45 -1.97 -14.04
C SER A 107 -21.02 -1.77 -12.64
N LEU A 108 -20.77 -0.62 -12.03
CA LEU A 108 -21.35 -0.25 -10.73
C LEU A 108 -21.79 1.22 -10.77
N ARG A 109 -23.09 1.48 -10.57
CA ARG A 109 -23.65 2.84 -10.50
C ARG A 109 -23.30 3.76 -11.69
N GLY A 110 -23.14 3.18 -12.88
CA GLY A 110 -22.79 3.92 -14.11
C GLY A 110 -21.29 4.05 -14.37
N GLU A 111 -20.44 3.54 -13.48
CA GLU A 111 -18.98 3.49 -13.64
C GLU A 111 -18.54 2.09 -14.04
N THR A 112 -17.39 1.98 -14.70
CA THR A 112 -16.73 0.69 -14.98
C THR A 112 -15.71 0.37 -13.90
N LEU A 113 -15.79 -0.82 -13.33
CA LEU A 113 -14.81 -1.36 -12.40
C LEU A 113 -14.01 -2.48 -13.06
N ILE A 114 -12.69 -2.36 -13.05
CA ILE A 114 -11.76 -3.31 -13.68
C ILE A 114 -10.85 -3.86 -12.58
N PHE A 115 -10.95 -5.15 -12.27
CA PHE A 115 -10.24 -5.78 -11.15
C PHE A 115 -8.96 -6.46 -11.61
N LYS A 116 -7.91 -6.27 -10.82
CA LYS A 116 -6.63 -6.96 -10.96
C LYS A 116 -5.94 -7.14 -9.61
N ASP A 117 -5.64 -8.38 -9.25
CA ASP A 117 -5.00 -8.80 -8.01
C ASP A 117 -5.73 -8.21 -6.78
N ARG A 118 -5.03 -7.42 -5.96
CA ARG A 118 -5.60 -6.73 -4.79
C ARG A 118 -6.21 -5.37 -5.12
N PHE A 119 -6.34 -5.03 -6.39
CA PHE A 119 -6.72 -3.71 -6.87
C PHE A 119 -7.96 -3.74 -7.76
N PHE A 120 -8.55 -2.56 -7.93
CA PHE A 120 -9.44 -2.28 -9.04
C PHE A 120 -9.25 -0.84 -9.54
N TRP A 121 -9.42 -0.66 -10.84
CA TRP A 121 -9.60 0.66 -11.44
C TRP A 121 -11.08 1.02 -11.45
N ARG A 122 -11.39 2.26 -11.08
CA ARG A 122 -12.70 2.89 -11.26
C ARG A 122 -12.62 3.92 -12.37
N LEU A 123 -13.42 3.73 -13.41
CA LEU A 123 -13.49 4.62 -14.57
C LEU A 123 -14.89 5.20 -14.70
N HIS A 124 -14.99 6.51 -14.51
CA HIS A 124 -16.21 7.26 -14.80
C HIS A 124 -16.28 7.58 -16.31
N PRO A 125 -17.43 7.44 -16.98
CA PRO A 125 -17.53 7.60 -18.45
C PRO A 125 -17.13 8.99 -18.99
N GLN A 126 -17.11 10.00 -18.12
CA GLN A 126 -16.71 11.37 -18.47
C GLN A 126 -15.25 11.70 -18.13
N GLN A 127 -14.52 10.76 -17.52
CA GLN A 127 -13.10 10.91 -17.18
C GLN A 127 -12.25 10.10 -18.16
N VAL A 128 -11.07 10.61 -18.48
CA VAL A 128 -10.08 9.89 -19.29
C VAL A 128 -9.24 8.96 -18.42
N GLU A 129 -8.88 9.45 -17.24
CA GLU A 129 -8.02 8.73 -16.30
C GLU A 129 -8.86 7.89 -15.34
N ALA A 130 -8.51 6.62 -15.22
CA ALA A 130 -9.06 5.74 -14.21
C ALA A 130 -8.32 5.91 -12.88
N GLU A 131 -9.07 5.92 -11.79
CA GLU A 131 -8.51 5.92 -10.43
C GLU A 131 -8.23 4.49 -9.98
N LEU A 132 -7.06 4.25 -9.40
CA LEU A 132 -6.66 2.93 -8.91
C LEU A 132 -6.84 2.85 -7.39
N PHE A 133 -7.53 1.83 -6.91
CA PHE A 133 -7.79 1.59 -5.50
C PHE A 133 -7.42 0.16 -5.09
N LEU A 134 -7.05 -0.02 -3.82
CA LEU A 134 -7.07 -1.34 -3.21
C LEU A 134 -8.53 -1.79 -3.02
N THR A 135 -8.84 -3.04 -3.35
CA THR A 135 -10.18 -3.60 -3.17
C THR A 135 -10.66 -3.47 -1.72
N LYS A 136 -9.74 -3.64 -0.77
CA LYS A 136 -10.02 -3.51 0.67
C LYS A 136 -10.35 -2.11 1.14
N SER A 137 -10.06 -1.06 0.36
CA SER A 137 -10.50 0.30 0.69
C SER A 137 -12.01 0.46 0.57
N PHE A 138 -12.68 -0.41 -0.19
CA PHE A 138 -14.15 -0.39 -0.39
C PHE A 138 -14.83 -1.60 0.23
N TRP A 139 -14.20 -2.78 0.14
CA TRP A 139 -14.74 -4.04 0.64
C TRP A 139 -13.69 -4.78 1.49
N PRO A 140 -13.48 -4.39 2.76
CA PRO A 140 -12.46 -4.97 3.62
C PRO A 140 -12.59 -6.48 3.87
N GLU A 141 -13.83 -6.99 3.77
CA GLU A 141 -14.20 -8.39 4.06
C GLU A 141 -14.05 -9.34 2.85
N LEU A 142 -13.76 -8.82 1.65
CA LEU A 142 -13.35 -9.62 0.48
C LEU A 142 -11.83 -9.86 0.52
#